data_AF-A0A1W9LGE3-F1
#
_entry.id   AF-A0A1W9LGE3-F1
#
_cell.length_a   1.000
_cell.length_b   1.000
_cell.length_c   1.000
_cell.angle_alpha   90.00
_cell.angle_beta   90.00
_cell.angle_gamma   90.00
#
_symmetry.space_group_name_H-M   'P 1'
#
loop_
_entity.id
_entity.type
_entity.pdbx_description
1 polymer ?
#
loop_
_entity_poly.entity_id
_entity_poly.type
_entity_poly.pdbx_seq_one_letter_code
_entity_poly.pdbx_strand_id
1 'polypeptide(L)'
;ESGGIGWGSPEAMGEIIARNMQLGEEYSRILISYINKDGNYLENEVLQQGVIWGIGRIAGVKPHLMRDSFVFLIPSLDSCDAMLRGLSVWAIGAIDPVRAQSVLLHLKNDDSVIKIYSDGNINRFTIKNIVDKILHEPIDV
;
A
#
# COMPACT_ATOMS: atom_id res chain seq x y z
N GLU A 1 -17.74 -22.89 6.45
CA GLU A 1 -16.59 -22.27 7.16
C GLU A 1 -16.10 -21.07 6.35
N SER A 2 -16.52 -19.85 6.71
CA SER A 2 -16.10 -18.60 6.02
C SER A 2 -15.02 -17.83 6.78
N GLY A 3 -14.60 -18.31 7.96
CA GLY A 3 -13.63 -17.66 8.84
C GLY A 3 -12.16 -18.04 8.64
N GLY A 4 -11.84 -18.98 7.74
CA GLY A 4 -10.47 -19.50 7.57
C GLY A 4 -9.55 -18.67 6.65
N ILE A 5 -10.09 -17.69 5.92
CA ILE A 5 -9.35 -16.93 4.88
C ILE A 5 -8.54 -15.78 5.49
N GLY A 6 -8.82 -15.37 6.73
CA GLY A 6 -8.11 -14.28 7.39
C GLY A 6 -8.52 -12.88 6.89
N TRP A 7 -9.80 -12.68 6.59
CA TRP A 7 -10.34 -11.37 6.20
C TRP A 7 -10.03 -10.30 7.24
N GLY A 8 -9.49 -9.16 6.81
CA GLY A 8 -9.13 -8.04 7.68
C GLY A 8 -7.83 -8.24 8.48
N SER A 9 -7.21 -9.43 8.42
CA SER A 9 -5.95 -9.69 9.12
C SER A 9 -4.80 -8.81 8.63
N PRO A 10 -4.59 -8.63 7.31
CA PRO A 10 -3.53 -7.74 6.83
C PRO A 10 -3.67 -6.29 7.29
N GLU A 11 -4.89 -5.76 7.29
CA GLU A 11 -5.19 -4.40 7.76
C GLU A 11 -4.95 -4.27 9.26
N ALA A 12 -5.38 -5.25 10.06
CA ALA A 12 -5.12 -5.28 11.49
C ALA A 12 -3.62 -5.32 11.79
N MET A 13 -2.85 -6.17 11.08
CA MET A 13 -1.39 -6.20 11.19
C MET A 13 -0.77 -4.85 10.83
N GLY A 14 -1.22 -4.24 9.73
CA GLY A 14 -0.81 -2.91 9.27
C GLY A 14 -0.98 -1.84 10.34
N GLU A 15 -2.18 -1.74 10.93
CA GLU A 15 -2.48 -0.74 11.96
C GLU A 15 -1.71 -0.99 13.26
N ILE A 16 -1.56 -2.26 13.69
CA ILE A 16 -0.78 -2.61 14.89
C ILE A 16 0.68 -2.20 14.72
N ILE A 17 1.32 -2.54 13.59
CA ILE A 17 2.71 -2.16 13.29
C ILE A 17 2.85 -0.63 13.17
N ALA A 18 1.88 0.03 12.54
CA ALA A 18 1.87 1.48 12.45
C ALA A 18 1.83 2.15 13.83
N ARG A 19 1.20 1.53 14.83
CA ARG A 19 1.14 2.05 16.22
C ARG A 19 2.26 1.57 17.14
N ASN A 20 2.90 0.44 16.86
CA ASN A 20 3.89 -0.17 17.75
C ASN A 20 5.22 -0.43 17.01
N MET A 21 6.29 0.26 17.44
CA MET A 21 7.61 0.14 16.81
C MET A 21 8.24 -1.25 17.00
N GLN A 22 8.16 -1.82 18.21
CA GLN A 22 8.76 -3.11 18.53
C GLN A 22 8.15 -4.24 17.69
N LEU A 23 6.81 -4.26 17.56
CA LEU A 23 6.14 -5.21 16.67
C LEU A 23 6.46 -4.94 15.19
N GLY A 24 6.74 -3.69 14.82
CA GLY A 24 7.13 -3.37 13.44
C GLY A 24 8.43 -4.01 13.00
N GLU A 25 9.45 -4.00 13.86
CA GLU A 25 10.74 -4.63 13.56
C GLU A 25 10.64 -6.15 13.38
N GLU A 26 9.74 -6.79 14.13
CA GLU A 26 9.54 -8.24 14.11
C GLU A 26 8.62 -8.69 12.95
N TYR A 27 7.52 -7.98 12.73
CA TYR A 27 6.42 -8.46 11.87
C TYR A 27 6.34 -7.78 10.48
N SER A 28 7.08 -6.69 10.24
CA SER A 28 7.08 -6.00 8.93
C SER A 28 7.41 -6.94 7.77
N ARG A 29 8.43 -7.78 7.92
CA ARG A 29 8.85 -8.72 6.87
C ARG A 29 7.79 -9.76 6.53
N ILE A 30 6.98 -10.18 7.50
CA ILE A 30 5.88 -11.12 7.26
C ILE A 30 4.82 -10.45 6.38
N LEU A 31 4.43 -9.22 6.71
CA LEU A 31 3.46 -8.47 5.90
C LEU A 31 3.97 -8.25 4.46
N ILE A 32 5.24 -7.87 4.31
CA ILE A 32 5.86 -7.69 2.98
C ILE A 32 5.89 -9.02 2.20
N SER A 33 6.11 -10.15 2.88
CA SER A 33 6.16 -11.46 2.21
C SER A 33 4.87 -11.84 1.51
N TYR A 34 3.72 -11.26 1.89
CA TYR A 34 2.41 -11.53 1.29
C TYR A 34 2.22 -10.92 -0.10
N ILE A 35 3.05 -9.95 -0.50
CA ILE A 35 3.08 -9.40 -1.87
C ILE A 35 4.34 -9.80 -2.64
N ASN A 36 5.25 -10.55 -2.03
CA ASN A 36 6.41 -11.10 -2.71
C ASN A 36 6.04 -12.41 -3.41
N LYS A 37 6.09 -12.42 -4.74
CA LYS A 37 5.78 -13.59 -5.58
C LYS A 37 6.67 -14.81 -5.31
N ASP A 38 7.91 -14.58 -4.87
CA ASP A 38 8.85 -15.64 -4.50
C ASP A 38 8.78 -16.00 -3.00
N GLY A 39 7.85 -15.38 -2.25
CA GLY A 39 7.65 -15.54 -0.82
C GLY A 39 6.28 -16.15 -0.48
N ASN A 40 5.61 -15.60 0.53
CA ASN A 40 4.29 -16.06 0.98
C ASN A 40 3.16 -15.39 0.19
N TYR A 41 3.28 -15.32 -1.13
CA TYR A 41 2.38 -14.56 -1.98
C TYR A 41 0.90 -14.93 -1.76
N LEU A 42 0.07 -13.95 -1.45
CA LEU A 42 -1.38 -14.16 -1.36
C LEU A 42 -1.99 -14.01 -2.74
N GLU A 43 -2.57 -15.07 -3.30
CA GLU A 43 -3.21 -15.01 -4.63
C GLU A 43 -4.56 -14.27 -4.63
N ASN A 44 -5.19 -14.17 -3.46
CA ASN A 44 -6.48 -13.50 -3.33
C ASN A 44 -6.33 -11.97 -3.36
N GLU A 45 -6.89 -11.33 -4.39
CA GLU A 45 -6.79 -9.88 -4.60
C GLU A 45 -7.34 -9.04 -3.44
N VAL A 46 -8.41 -9.47 -2.78
CA VAL A 46 -8.97 -8.75 -1.62
C VAL A 46 -8.00 -8.78 -0.44
N LEU A 47 -7.33 -9.91 -0.20
CA LEU A 47 -6.27 -9.97 0.81
C LEU A 47 -5.06 -9.12 0.41
N GLN A 48 -4.68 -9.11 -0.88
CA GLN A 48 -3.62 -8.22 -1.36
C GLN A 48 -3.96 -6.75 -1.14
N GLN A 49 -5.21 -6.32 -1.40
CA GLN A 49 -5.65 -4.95 -1.10
C GLN A 49 -5.42 -4.62 0.38
N GLY A 50 -5.80 -5.53 1.29
CA GLY A 50 -5.55 -5.36 2.72
C GLY A 50 -4.06 -5.25 3.07
N VAL A 51 -3.21 -6.08 2.44
CA VAL A 51 -1.75 -6.03 2.65
C VAL A 51 -1.18 -4.70 2.17
N ILE A 52 -1.52 -4.27 0.96
CA ILE A 52 -1.00 -3.03 0.38
C ILE A 52 -1.50 -1.82 1.17
N TRP A 53 -2.76 -1.83 1.63
CA TRP A 53 -3.26 -0.83 2.56
C TRP A 53 -2.43 -0.81 3.85
N GLY A 54 -2.16 -1.98 4.44
CA GLY A 54 -1.33 -2.09 5.64
C GLY A 54 0.09 -1.54 5.43
N ILE A 55 0.70 -1.84 4.27
CA ILE A 55 2.01 -1.30 3.90
C ILE A 55 1.98 0.22 3.79
N GLY A 56 1.02 0.79 3.06
CA GLY A 56 0.89 2.24 2.94
C GLY A 56 0.63 2.92 4.29
N ARG A 57 -0.18 2.30 5.15
CA ARG A 57 -0.47 2.78 6.50
C ARG A 57 0.77 2.82 7.38
N ILE A 58 1.62 1.78 7.33
CA ILE A 58 2.90 1.74 8.04
C ILE A 58 3.86 2.74 7.42
N ALA A 59 3.95 2.82 6.10
CA ALA A 59 4.87 3.71 5.41
C ALA A 59 4.61 5.18 5.75
N GLY A 60 3.34 5.58 5.89
CA GLY A 60 2.95 6.92 6.34
C GLY A 60 3.30 7.26 7.80
N VAL A 61 3.98 6.39 8.55
CA VAL A 61 4.52 6.72 9.90
C VAL A 61 5.93 6.17 10.14
N LYS A 62 6.30 5.09 9.45
CA LYS A 62 7.57 4.37 9.58
C LYS A 62 8.03 3.90 8.19
N PRO A 63 8.34 4.82 7.25
CA PRO A 63 8.66 4.47 5.86
C PRO A 63 9.87 3.54 5.74
N HIS A 64 10.83 3.66 6.67
CA HIS A 64 12.03 2.82 6.71
C HIS A 64 11.73 1.32 6.86
N LEU A 65 10.64 0.92 7.52
CA LEU A 65 10.25 -0.49 7.66
C LEU A 65 9.72 -1.07 6.34
N MET A 66 9.22 -0.23 5.44
CA MET A 66 8.52 -0.65 4.23
C MET A 66 9.35 -0.47 2.94
N ARG A 67 10.61 -0.05 3.03
CA ARG A 67 11.48 0.19 1.86
C ARG A 67 11.59 -1.01 0.93
N ASP A 68 11.76 -2.21 1.49
CA ASP A 68 11.93 -3.44 0.72
C ASP A 68 10.65 -3.82 -0.07
N SER A 69 9.49 -3.32 0.38
CA SER A 69 8.21 -3.57 -0.31
C SER A 69 8.06 -2.80 -1.63
N PHE A 70 8.84 -1.72 -1.84
CA PHE A 70 8.69 -0.83 -2.99
C PHE A 70 8.71 -1.60 -4.31
N VAL A 71 9.67 -2.51 -4.49
CA VAL A 71 9.82 -3.28 -5.74
C VAL A 71 8.70 -4.29 -5.94
N PHE A 72 8.14 -4.84 -4.87
CA PHE A 72 7.04 -5.81 -4.92
C PHE A 72 5.70 -5.14 -5.23
N LEU A 73 5.58 -3.83 -5.02
CA LEU A 73 4.37 -3.04 -5.32
C LEU A 73 4.30 -2.59 -6.78
N ILE A 74 5.43 -2.54 -7.50
CA ILE A 74 5.48 -2.07 -8.90
C ILE A 74 4.53 -2.86 -9.81
N PRO A 75 4.49 -4.21 -9.81
CA PRO A 75 3.59 -4.95 -10.69
C PRO A 75 2.11 -4.63 -10.50
N SER A 76 1.71 -4.24 -9.28
CA SER A 76 0.33 -3.88 -8.98
C SER A 76 -0.08 -2.52 -9.54
N LEU A 77 0.87 -1.67 -9.97
CA LEU A 77 0.59 -0.41 -10.67
C LEU A 77 -0.11 -0.65 -12.03
N ASP A 78 0.08 -1.83 -12.62
CA ASP A 78 -0.54 -2.24 -13.89
C ASP A 78 -1.73 -3.20 -13.69
N SER A 79 -2.20 -3.40 -12.45
CA SER A 79 -3.34 -4.29 -12.16
C SER A 79 -4.61 -3.86 -12.90
N CYS A 80 -5.48 -4.80 -13.29
CA CYS A 80 -6.81 -4.44 -13.81
C CYS A 80 -7.73 -3.91 -12.69
N ASP A 81 -7.47 -4.29 -11.44
CA ASP A 81 -8.20 -3.81 -10.26
C ASP A 81 -7.70 -2.40 -9.87
N ALA A 82 -8.61 -1.43 -9.96
CA ALA A 82 -8.34 -0.05 -9.60
C ALA A 82 -7.94 0.13 -8.12
N MET A 83 -8.49 -0.67 -7.20
CA MET A 83 -8.12 -0.61 -5.78
C MET A 83 -6.67 -1.06 -5.59
N LEU A 84 -6.24 -2.15 -6.23
CA LEU A 84 -4.85 -2.60 -6.17
C LEU A 84 -3.90 -1.57 -6.76
N ARG A 85 -4.20 -1.04 -7.96
CA ARG A 85 -3.38 0.04 -8.57
C ARG A 85 -3.28 1.24 -7.63
N GLY A 86 -4.42 1.75 -7.18
CA GLY A 86 -4.50 2.95 -6.38
C GLY A 86 -3.86 2.84 -5.00
N LEU A 87 -4.04 1.70 -4.31
CA LEU A 87 -3.36 1.43 -3.05
C LEU A 87 -1.85 1.32 -3.24
N SER A 88 -1.38 0.71 -4.35
CA SER A 88 0.05 0.67 -4.65
C SER A 88 0.62 2.05 -4.90
N VAL A 89 -0.07 2.91 -5.66
CA VAL A 89 0.33 4.32 -5.87
C VAL A 89 0.47 5.04 -4.53
N TRP A 90 -0.54 4.92 -3.66
CA TRP A 90 -0.54 5.54 -2.34
C TRP A 90 0.59 5.01 -1.46
N ALA A 91 0.80 3.69 -1.43
CA ALA A 91 1.84 3.06 -0.63
C ALA A 91 3.26 3.42 -1.09
N ILE A 92 3.57 3.34 -2.40
CA ILE A 92 4.91 3.67 -2.88
C ILE A 92 5.24 5.15 -2.71
N GLY A 93 4.24 6.03 -2.84
CA GLY A 93 4.39 7.47 -2.55
C GLY A 93 4.74 7.73 -1.08
N ALA A 94 4.17 6.97 -0.15
CA ALA A 94 4.50 7.05 1.26
C ALA A 94 5.86 6.41 1.60
N ILE A 95 6.30 5.39 0.86
CA ILE A 95 7.58 4.69 1.11
C ILE A 95 8.78 5.54 0.65
N ASP A 96 8.74 5.99 -0.60
CA ASP A 96 9.82 6.72 -1.26
C ASP A 96 9.23 7.62 -2.34
N PRO A 97 8.79 8.85 -2.00
CA PRO A 97 8.12 9.73 -2.94
C PRO A 97 9.01 10.09 -4.13
N VAL A 98 10.33 10.27 -3.91
CA VAL A 98 11.28 10.61 -4.97
C VAL A 98 11.37 9.48 -5.99
N ARG A 99 11.56 8.24 -5.53
CA ARG A 99 11.61 7.08 -6.42
C ARG A 99 10.27 6.82 -7.09
N ALA A 100 9.15 7.04 -6.37
CA ALA A 100 7.80 6.85 -6.88
C ALA A 100 7.51 7.72 -8.13
N GLN A 101 8.04 8.94 -8.20
CA GLN A 101 7.82 9.82 -9.36
C GLN A 101 8.16 9.14 -10.69
N SER A 102 9.28 8.41 -10.75
CA SER A 102 9.74 7.76 -11.97
C SER A 102 8.81 6.66 -12.49
N VAL A 103 8.12 5.95 -11.59
CA VAL A 103 7.25 4.83 -11.93
C VAL A 103 5.78 5.23 -12.08
N LEU A 104 5.38 6.41 -11.56
CA LEU A 104 3.98 6.84 -11.55
C LEU A 104 3.54 7.69 -12.74
N LEU A 105 4.47 8.16 -13.59
CA LEU A 105 4.15 9.05 -14.72
C LEU A 105 3.08 8.50 -15.67
N HIS A 106 3.03 7.18 -15.86
CA HIS A 106 2.06 6.54 -16.76
C HIS A 106 0.61 6.56 -16.21
N LEU A 107 0.43 6.76 -14.90
CA LEU A 107 -0.87 6.78 -14.22
C LEU A 107 -1.44 8.20 -14.05
N LYS A 108 -0.76 9.24 -14.56
CA LYS A 108 -1.19 10.66 -14.43
C LYS A 108 -2.58 10.95 -14.98
N ASN A 109 -3.09 10.10 -15.86
CA ASN A 109 -4.41 10.25 -16.49
C ASN A 109 -5.42 9.20 -16.01
N ASP A 110 -5.07 8.32 -15.05
CA ASP A 110 -5.99 7.30 -14.54
C ASP A 110 -7.06 7.97 -13.65
N ASP A 111 -8.28 8.04 -14.15
CA ASP A 111 -9.44 8.64 -13.47
C ASP A 111 -10.23 7.65 -12.62
N SER A 112 -9.75 6.40 -12.51
CA SER A 112 -10.36 5.38 -11.66
C SER A 112 -10.45 5.85 -10.23
N VAL A 113 -11.59 5.57 -9.61
CA VAL A 113 -11.89 6.04 -8.25
C VAL A 113 -11.69 4.91 -7.25
N ILE A 114 -10.92 5.19 -6.21
CA ILE A 114 -10.67 4.31 -5.08
C ILE A 114 -11.17 4.92 -3.78
N LYS A 115 -11.35 4.07 -2.78
CA LYS A 115 -11.67 4.46 -1.41
C LYS A 115 -10.54 4.02 -0.49
N ILE A 116 -9.93 4.95 0.23
CA ILE A 116 -8.88 4.64 1.21
C ILE A 116 -9.41 5.00 2.59
N TYR A 117 -9.33 4.04 3.52
CA TYR A 117 -9.59 4.30 4.92
C TYR A 117 -8.34 4.92 5.57
N SER A 118 -8.49 6.09 6.18
CA SER A 118 -7.43 6.77 6.93
C SER A 118 -8.05 7.63 8.02
N ASP A 119 -7.45 7.66 9.21
CA ASP A 119 -7.87 8.50 10.34
C ASP A 119 -9.36 8.40 10.69
N GLY A 120 -9.90 7.18 10.71
CA GLY A 120 -11.30 6.94 11.06
C GLY A 120 -12.30 7.21 9.93
N ASN A 121 -11.84 7.65 8.76
CA ASN A 121 -12.69 8.09 7.66
C ASN A 121 -12.38 7.32 6.37
N ILE A 122 -13.42 7.07 5.57
CA ILE A 122 -13.25 6.55 4.22
C ILE A 122 -13.21 7.73 3.25
N ASN A 123 -12.04 7.97 2.70
CA ASN A 123 -11.80 9.06 1.75
C ASN A 123 -11.83 8.54 0.32
N ARG A 124 -12.44 9.31 -0.59
CA ARG A 124 -12.56 8.97 -2.01
C ARG A 124 -11.55 9.76 -2.83
N PHE A 125 -10.74 9.07 -3.64
CA PHE A 125 -9.72 9.67 -4.48
C PHE A 125 -9.80 9.12 -5.91
N THR A 126 -9.36 9.90 -6.89
CA THR A 126 -8.96 9.35 -8.19
C THR A 126 -7.47 9.02 -8.16
N ILE A 127 -7.03 8.00 -8.90
CA ILE A 127 -5.61 7.63 -8.96
C ILE A 127 -4.76 8.82 -9.42
N LYS A 128 -5.19 9.53 -10.48
CA LYS A 128 -4.52 10.76 -10.94
C LYS A 128 -4.31 11.80 -9.84
N ASN A 129 -5.27 11.97 -8.92
CA ASN A 129 -5.15 12.97 -7.85
C ASN A 129 -4.09 12.57 -6.83
N ILE A 130 -3.88 11.26 -6.61
CA ILE A 130 -2.81 10.76 -5.73
C ILE A 130 -1.46 10.91 -6.44
N VAL A 131 -1.39 10.53 -7.71
CA VAL A 131 -0.20 10.70 -8.56
C VAL A 131 0.22 12.18 -8.59
N ASP A 132 -0.70 13.09 -8.89
CA ASP A 132 -0.42 14.52 -8.97
C ASP A 132 0.15 15.06 -7.66
N LYS A 133 -0.37 14.63 -6.51
CA LYS A 133 0.21 14.99 -5.19
C LYS A 133 1.65 14.51 -5.06
N ILE A 134 1.95 13.26 -5.38
CA ILE A 134 3.31 12.70 -5.29
C ILE A 134 4.29 13.39 -6.26
N LEU A 135 3.80 13.83 -7.42
CA LEU A 135 4.62 14.50 -8.44
C LEU A 135 4.90 15.97 -8.11
N HIS A 136 4.03 16.66 -7.36
CA HIS A 136 4.11 18.12 -7.15
C HIS A 136 4.37 18.54 -5.70
N GLU A 137 4.20 17.65 -4.72
CA GLU A 137 4.46 17.92 -3.31
C GLU A 137 5.46 16.89 -2.75
N PRO A 138 6.52 17.31 -2.02
CA PRO A 138 7.11 16.41 -1.04
C PRO A 138 6.04 16.17 0.04
N ILE A 139 5.60 14.93 0.22
CA ILE A 139 4.61 14.58 1.24
C ILE A 139 5.27 14.76 2.62
N ASP A 140 4.85 15.79 3.36
CA ASP A 140 5.05 15.85 4.80
C ASP A 140 4.22 14.73 5.44
N VAL A 141 4.93 13.81 6.10
CA VAL A 141 4.41 12.61 6.78
C VAL A 141 3.89 12.97 8.17
#